data_AF-A0AAP7W466-F1
#
_entry.id   AF-A0AAP7W466-F1
#
_cell.length_a   1.000
_cell.length_b   1.000
_cell.length_c   1.000
_cell.angle_alpha   90.00
_cell.angle_beta   90.00
_cell.angle_gamma   90.00
#
_symmetry.space_group_name_H-M   'P 1'
#
loop_
_entity.id
_entity.type
_entity.pdbx_description
1 polymer ?
#
loop_
_entity_poly.entity_id
_entity_poly.type
_entity_poly.pdbx_seq_one_letter_code
_entity_poly.pdbx_strand_id
1 'polypeptide(L)' 'MNGIEKDLVKYNNLKSDLLSIAKCIDCCEEKDVCFYQDLAIAYSERLKNLHDFINTEYGVNTCCNKCFESQQKS' A
#
# COMPACT_ATOMS: atom_id res chain seq x y z
N MET A 1 11.79 19.99 4.97
CA MET A 1 11.46 18.56 4.83
C MET A 1 12.65 17.83 4.27
N ASN A 2 13.18 16.89 5.05
CA ASN A 2 14.30 16.03 4.66
C ASN A 2 13.83 15.04 3.57
N GLY A 3 14.77 14.43 2.82
CA GLY A 3 14.44 13.48 1.74
C GLY A 3 13.55 12.32 2.20
N ILE A 4 13.93 11.68 3.31
CA ILE A 4 13.18 10.60 3.94
C ILE A 4 11.74 10.98 4.31
N GLU A 5 11.53 12.18 4.85
CA GLU A 5 10.20 12.64 5.28
C GLU A 5 9.26 12.78 4.09
N LYS A 6 9.75 13.32 2.96
CA LYS A 6 8.98 13.42 1.72
C LYS A 6 8.59 12.04 1.19
N ASP A 7 9.49 11.07 1.25
CA ASP A 7 9.22 9.72 0.74
C ASP A 7 8.27 8.94 1.65
N LEU A 8 8.37 9.12 2.98
CA LEU A 8 7.40 8.59 3.93
C LEU A 8 5.99 9.20 3.73
N VAL A 9 5.90 10.50 3.45
CA VAL A 9 4.61 11.15 3.12
C VAL A 9 4.02 10.54 1.85
N LYS A 10 4.82 10.36 0.79
CA LYS A 10 4.37 9.70 -0.44
C LYS A 10 3.90 8.27 -0.17
N TYR A 11 4.65 7.51 0.64
CA TYR A 11 4.29 6.14 1.02
C TYR A 11 2.95 6.09 1.75
N ASN A 12 2.75 6.98 2.73
CA ASN A 12 1.50 7.03 3.49
C ASN A 12 0.30 7.46 2.64
N ASN A 13 0.48 8.43 1.74
CA ASN A 13 -0.58 8.83 0.81
C ASN A 13 -0.97 7.66 -0.10
N LEU A 14 0.02 6.99 -0.71
CA LEU A 14 -0.23 5.84 -1.58
C LEU A 14 -0.93 4.69 -0.83
N LYS A 15 -0.56 4.46 0.43
CA LYS A 15 -1.22 3.49 1.31
C LYS A 15 -2.68 3.89 1.58
N SER A 16 -2.95 5.17 1.83
CA SER A 16 -4.30 5.69 2.03
C SER A 16 -5.17 5.53 0.78
N ASP A 17 -4.59 5.80 -0.39
CA ASP A 17 -5.27 5.63 -1.68
C ASP A 17 -5.62 4.16 -1.92
N LEU A 18 -4.67 3.25 -1.70
CA LEU A 18 -4.90 1.81 -1.81
C LEU A 18 -6.03 1.33 -0.88
N LEU A 19 -6.06 1.79 0.37
CA LEU A 19 -7.13 1.45 1.31
C LEU A 19 -8.49 1.99 0.85
N SER A 20 -8.51 3.15 0.19
CA SER A 20 -9.74 3.75 -0.34
C SER A 20 -10.26 2.97 -1.54
N ILE A 21 -9.36 2.59 -2.46
CA ILE A 21 -9.68 1.73 -3.61
C ILE A 21 -10.19 0.37 -3.15
N ALA A 22 -9.54 -0.24 -2.16
CA ALA A 22 -9.97 -1.52 -1.61
C ALA A 22 -11.40 -1.46 -1.05
N LYS A 23 -11.77 -0.36 -0.36
CA LYS A 23 -13.14 -0.15 0.10
C LYS A 23 -14.13 0.04 -1.06
N CYS A 24 -13.71 0.63 -2.18
CA CYS A 24 -14.58 0.75 -3.36
C CYS A 24 -14.93 -0.61 -3.95
N ILE A 25 -14.06 -1.62 -3.86
CA ILE A 25 -14.37 -2.99 -4.31
C ILE A 25 -15.60 -3.53 -3.56
N ASP A 26 -15.73 -3.23 -2.26
CA ASP A 26 -16.83 -3.74 -1.43
C ASP A 26 -18.18 -3.08 -1.71
N CYS A 27 -18.20 -1.88 -2.31
CA CYS A 27 -19.43 -1.07 -2.46
C CYS A 27 -19.72 -0.57 -3.89
N CYS A 28 -18.85 -0.85 -4.86
CA CYS A 28 -19.08 -0.51 -6.27
C CYS A 28 -20.10 -1.43 -6.94
N GLU A 29 -20.57 -1.04 -8.13
CA GLU A 29 -21.39 -1.91 -8.96
C GLU A 29 -20.56 -3.09 -9.48
N GLU A 30 -21.19 -4.25 -9.67
CA GLU A 30 -20.51 -5.49 -10.07
C GLU A 30 -19.65 -5.33 -11.34
N LYS A 31 -20.12 -4.51 -12.30
CA LYS A 31 -19.40 -4.19 -13.54
C LYS A 31 -18.07 -3.45 -13.32
N ASP A 32 -17.93 -2.73 -12.21
CA ASP A 32 -16.77 -1.90 -11.88
C ASP A 32 -15.79 -2.62 -10.94
N VAL A 33 -16.19 -3.76 -10.36
CA VAL A 33 -15.36 -4.55 -9.42
C VAL A 33 -14.00 -4.90 -10.03
N CYS A 34 -13.98 -5.43 -11.25
CA CYS A 34 -12.72 -5.79 -11.93
C CYS A 34 -11.80 -4.57 -12.09
N PHE A 35 -12.36 -3.41 -12.44
CA PHE A 35 -11.59 -2.18 -12.57
C PHE A 35 -10.94 -1.75 -11.25
N TYR A 36 -11.70 -1.77 -10.14
CA TYR A 36 -11.15 -1.43 -8.82
C TYR A 36 -10.16 -2.48 -8.30
N GLN A 37 -10.34 -3.76 -8.62
CA GLN A 37 -9.39 -4.82 -8.31
C GLN A 37 -8.05 -4.62 -9.04
N ASP A 38 -8.09 -4.36 -10.35
CA ASP A 38 -6.89 -4.07 -11.15
C ASP A 38 -6.15 -2.83 -10.61
N LEU A 39 -6.91 -1.79 -10.24
CA LEU A 39 -6.36 -0.59 -9.64
C LEU A 39 -5.71 -0.87 -8.28
N ALA A 40 -6.34 -1.69 -7.43
CA ALA A 40 -5.77 -2.10 -6.14
C ALA A 40 -4.46 -2.87 -6.33
N ILE A 41 -4.38 -3.78 -7.31
CA ILE A 41 -3.16 -4.52 -7.64
C ILE A 41 -2.05 -3.55 -8.02
N ALA A 42 -2.29 -2.65 -8.98
CA ALA A 42 -1.28 -1.69 -9.44
C ALA A 42 -0.78 -0.77 -8.31
N TYR A 43 -1.67 -0.31 -7.42
CA TYR A 43 -1.29 0.50 -6.26
C TYR A 43 -0.50 -0.31 -5.23
N SER A 44 -0.83 -1.58 -5.02
CA SER A 44 -0.11 -2.46 -4.10
C SER A 44 1.34 -2.72 -4.56
N GLU A 45 1.56 -2.93 -5.87
CA GLU A 45 2.90 -3.09 -6.44
C GLU A 45 3.72 -1.81 -6.29
N ARG A 46 3.12 -0.66 -6.57
CA ARG A 46 3.79 0.63 -6.40
C ARG A 46 4.15 0.89 -4.93
N LEU A 47 3.27 0.51 -3.99
CA LEU A 47 3.50 0.65 -2.56
C LEU A 47 4.65 -0.24 -2.09
N LYS A 48 4.73 -1.48 -2.61
CA LYS A 48 5.84 -2.40 -2.35
C LYS A 48 7.16 -1.84 -2.88
N ASN A 49 7.20 -1.35 -4.12
CA ASN A 49 8.40 -0.77 -4.70
C ASN A 49 8.90 0.45 -3.90
N LEU A 50 7.98 1.28 -3.42
CA LEU A 50 8.33 2.44 -2.59
C LEU A 50 8.78 2.03 -1.18
N HIS A 51 8.20 0.98 -0.61
CA HIS A 51 8.69 0.36 0.62
C HIS A 51 10.14 -0.12 0.46
N ASP A 52 10.42 -0.91 -0.59
CA ASP A 52 11.73 -1.47 -0.87
C ASP A 52 12.77 -0.35 -1.09
N PHE A 53 12.39 0.72 -1.79
CA PHE A 53 13.21 1.92 -1.96
C PHE A 53 13.54 2.58 -0.61
N ILE A 54 12.54 2.87 0.22
CA ILE A 54 12.75 3.54 1.52
C ILE A 54 13.61 2.68 2.45
N ASN A 55 13.38 1.37 2.45
CA ASN A 55 14.17 0.42 3.23
C ASN A 55 15.64 0.37 2.75
N THR A 56 15.86 0.36 1.44
CA THR A 56 17.21 0.30 0.86
C THR A 56 17.99 1.61 1.07
N GLU A 57 17.36 2.76 0.82
CA GLU A 57 18.04 4.06 0.87
C GLU A 57 18.23 4.58 2.31
N TYR A 58 17.26 4.32 3.19
CA TYR A 58 17.24 4.93 4.52
C TYR A 58 17.32 3.92 5.67
N GLY A 59 17.28 2.61 5.39
CA GLY A 59 17.27 1.56 6.42
C GLY A 59 15.98 1.52 7.25
N VAL A 60 14.89 2.10 6.75
CA VAL A 60 13.61 2.20 7.47
C VAL A 60 12.60 1.19 6.93
N ASN A 61 12.16 0.28 7.79
CA ASN A 61 11.05 -0.61 7.50
C ASN A 61 9.72 0.14 7.69
N THR A 62 9.06 0.50 6.59
CA THR A 62 7.74 1.18 6.62
C THR A 62 6.57 0.23 6.86
N CYS A 63 6.82 -1.08 6.84
CA CYS A 63 5.82 -2.09 7.11
C CYS A 63 5.86 -2.52 8.59
N CYS A 64 4.68 -2.62 9.21
CA CYS A 64 4.59 -3.15 10.56
C CYS A 64 4.67 -4.67 10.50
N ASN A 65 5.82 -5.26 10.85
CA ASN A 65 5.98 -6.72 10.90
C ASN A 65 4.90 -7.41 11.76
N LYS A 66 4.35 -6.72 12.77
CA LYS A 66 3.27 -7.25 13.62
C LYS A 66 1.94 -7.46 12.89
N CYS A 67 1.74 -6.83 11.72
CA CYS A 67 0.51 -7.00 10.94
C CYS A 67 0.51 -8.27 10.07
N PHE A 68 1.67 -8.87 9.80
CA PHE A 68 1.79 -10.09 8.98
C PHE A 68 1.77 -11.39 9.81
N GLU A 69 2.21 -11.34 11.07
CA GLU A 69 2.23 -12.51 11.96
C GLU A 69 0.83 -13.05 12.30
N SER A 70 -0.22 -12.25 12.09
CA SER A 70 -1.62 -12.66 12.31
C SER A 70 -2.25 -13.48 11.18
N GLN A 71 -1.56 -13.76 10.07
CA GLN A 71 -2.14 -14.54 8.94
C GLN A 71 -1.42 -15.88 8.64
N GLN A 72 -0.47 -16.33 9.46
CA GLN A 72 0.19 -17.64 9.30
C GLN A 72 -0.13 -18.66 10.41
N LYS A 73 -1.25 -18.50 11.12
CA LYS A 73 -1.82 -19.56 11.95
C LYS A 73 -3.27 -19.82 11.56
N SER A 74 -3.46 -20.65 10.54
CA SER A 74 -4.64 -21.51 10.43
C SER A 74 -4.27 -22.79 9.70
#